data_AF-A0A2G8PC46-F1
#
_entry.id   AF-A0A2G8PC46-F1
#
_cell.length_a   1.000
_cell.length_b   1.000
_cell.length_c   1.000
_cell.angle_alpha   90.00
_cell.angle_beta   90.00
_cell.angle_gamma   90.00
#
_symmetry.space_group_name_H-M   'P 1'
#
loop_
_entity.id
_entity.type
_entity.pdbx_description
1 polymer ?
#
loop_
_entity_poly.entity_id
_entity_poly.type
_entity_poly.pdbx_seq_one_letter_code
_entity_poly.pdbx_strand_id
1 'polypeptide(L)'
;MFDVFKNRLEITGTLTTVTALHIGVGRSTEPIGSDLPVLKDALGRPLIPGSSLKGAMRSRLESFLRGINPELARDPGELTSSEQFQIINQIKNDYKGDDAALTQKLIEATDWVSQVFGSPWLAGKVQIRDLPVVPEAWFGQYQERDGVAIDRDTETAADGKLYDLQVVPASTPFRFHAVVENAEEWELGLLAIGLHQLETEQIPLGGGRSRGLGVVRLQISAIYWFDSEGDPRRLLAYLQELVAGSRQPLSPEQAAALRQDWVEALVAKLTTASQRQSVGPRR
;
A
#
# COMPACT_ATOMS: atom_id res chain seq x y z
N MET A 1 14.67 10.85 9.40
CA MET A 1 13.25 10.44 9.38
C MET A 1 12.97 9.33 10.39
N PHE A 2 13.81 8.30 10.50
CA PHE A 2 13.69 7.22 11.51
C PHE A 2 14.78 7.26 12.60
N ASP A 3 15.56 8.33 12.64
CA ASP A 3 16.57 8.61 13.65
C ASP A 3 15.97 8.80 15.05
N VAL A 4 14.75 9.35 15.12
CA VAL A 4 13.99 9.53 16.37
C VAL A 4 12.61 8.93 16.21
N PHE A 5 12.20 8.08 17.16
CA PHE A 5 10.84 7.53 17.23
C PHE A 5 9.88 8.56 17.83
N LYS A 6 8.83 8.91 17.08
CA LYS A 6 7.84 9.94 17.45
C LYS A 6 6.46 9.36 17.69
N ASN A 7 5.97 8.59 16.71
CA ASN A 7 4.64 8.01 16.75
C ASN A 7 4.59 6.67 16.00
N ARG A 8 3.57 5.87 16.33
CA ARG A 8 3.31 4.58 15.70
C ARG A 8 1.82 4.27 15.64
N LEU A 9 1.37 3.92 14.44
CA LEU A 9 0.06 3.34 14.16
C LEU A 9 0.24 1.86 13.82
N GLU A 10 -0.49 0.98 14.49
CA GLU A 10 -0.54 -0.44 14.18
C GLU A 10 -1.99 -0.85 13.90
N ILE A 11 -2.24 -1.48 12.76
CA ILE A 11 -3.57 -1.85 12.30
C ILE A 11 -3.58 -3.35 12.02
N THR A 12 -4.56 -4.03 12.59
CA THR A 12 -4.77 -5.46 12.37
C THR A 12 -6.18 -5.70 11.87
N GLY A 13 -6.36 -6.74 11.07
CA GLY A 13 -7.66 -7.05 10.50
C GLY A 13 -7.64 -8.30 9.65
N THR A 14 -8.71 -8.45 8.87
CA THR A 14 -8.85 -9.52 7.89
C THR A 14 -9.14 -8.90 6.53
N LEU A 15 -8.35 -9.27 5.52
CA LEU A 15 -8.62 -8.94 4.12
C LEU A 15 -9.30 -10.15 3.47
N THR A 16 -10.55 -10.00 3.04
CA THR A 16 -11.33 -11.09 2.45
C THR A 16 -11.50 -10.85 0.95
N THR A 17 -11.29 -11.90 0.14
CA THR A 17 -11.60 -11.84 -1.29
C THR A 17 -13.11 -11.76 -1.49
N VAL A 18 -13.60 -10.75 -2.21
CA VAL A 18 -15.02 -10.61 -2.57
C VAL A 18 -15.29 -11.34 -3.87
N THR A 19 -14.37 -11.19 -4.84
CA THR A 19 -14.32 -12.01 -6.05
C THR A 19 -13.05 -12.87 -6.06
N ALA A 20 -12.98 -13.85 -6.95
CA ALA A 20 -11.80 -14.71 -7.04
C ALA A 20 -10.52 -13.88 -7.30
N LEU A 21 -9.42 -14.26 -6.68
CA LEU A 21 -8.17 -13.49 -6.68
C LEU A 21 -7.06 -14.25 -7.39
N HIS A 22 -6.36 -13.58 -8.30
CA HIS A 22 -5.16 -14.11 -8.93
C HIS A 22 -3.96 -13.20 -8.63
N ILE A 23 -2.98 -13.71 -7.89
CA ILE A 23 -1.66 -13.08 -7.73
C ILE A 23 -0.64 -14.05 -8.29
N GLY A 24 -0.18 -13.81 -9.52
CA GLY A 24 0.75 -14.69 -10.22
C GLY A 24 2.21 -14.48 -9.81
N VAL A 25 3.02 -15.52 -10.01
CA VAL A 25 4.48 -15.50 -9.84
C VAL A 25 5.26 -15.48 -11.15
N GLY A 26 4.55 -15.36 -12.28
CA GLY A 26 5.09 -15.60 -13.63
C GLY A 26 4.39 -16.80 -14.28
N ARG A 27 4.80 -17.16 -15.50
CA ARG A 27 4.30 -18.38 -16.16
C ARG A 27 4.97 -19.61 -15.55
N SER A 28 4.19 -20.66 -15.32
CA SER A 28 4.74 -21.96 -14.94
C SER A 28 5.48 -22.58 -16.12
N THR A 29 6.58 -23.27 -15.85
CA THR A 29 7.25 -24.16 -16.82
C THR A 29 7.01 -25.64 -16.50
N GLU A 30 6.16 -25.92 -15.51
CA GLU A 30 5.83 -27.30 -15.13
C GLU A 30 4.96 -27.95 -16.22
N PRO A 31 5.28 -29.19 -16.67
CA PRO A 31 4.50 -29.86 -17.71
C PRO A 31 3.09 -30.27 -17.27
N ILE A 32 2.84 -30.33 -15.95
CA ILE A 32 1.58 -30.74 -15.35
C ILE A 32 1.25 -29.71 -14.26
N GLY A 33 0.50 -28.68 -14.61
CA GLY A 33 0.10 -27.57 -13.73
C GLY A 33 -0.53 -26.45 -14.53
N SER A 34 -1.12 -25.46 -13.85
CA SER A 34 -1.65 -24.28 -14.55
C SER A 34 -0.54 -23.43 -15.15
N ASP A 35 -0.78 -22.91 -16.35
CA ASP A 35 0.03 -21.93 -17.07
C ASP A 35 0.31 -20.69 -16.21
N LEU A 36 -0.68 -20.27 -15.41
CA LEU A 36 -0.64 -19.08 -14.56
C LEU A 36 -0.99 -19.45 -13.10
N PRO A 37 -0.02 -19.98 -12.33
CA PRO A 37 -0.23 -20.38 -10.96
C PRO A 37 -0.35 -19.17 -10.02
N VAL A 38 -1.06 -19.35 -8.91
CA VAL A 38 -1.12 -18.37 -7.81
C VAL A 38 0.13 -18.48 -6.93
N LEU A 39 0.60 -17.37 -6.38
CA LEU A 39 1.64 -17.34 -5.35
C LEU A 39 1.22 -18.14 -4.11
N LYS A 40 2.12 -19.00 -3.65
CA LYS A 40 1.91 -19.87 -2.49
C LYS A 40 2.99 -19.65 -1.44
N ASP A 41 2.66 -19.92 -0.18
CA ASP A 41 3.63 -20.06 0.90
C ASP A 41 4.36 -21.42 0.82
N ALA A 42 5.31 -21.65 1.74
CA ALA A 42 6.06 -22.90 1.82
C ALA A 42 5.20 -24.15 2.10
N LEU A 43 3.94 -23.96 2.52
CA LEU A 43 2.97 -25.03 2.77
C LEU A 43 1.98 -25.21 1.60
N GLY A 44 2.20 -24.51 0.48
CA GLY A 44 1.34 -24.56 -0.70
C GLY A 44 0.01 -23.83 -0.55
N ARG A 45 -0.13 -22.94 0.44
CA ARG A 45 -1.34 -22.15 0.69
C ARG A 45 -1.24 -20.79 0.01
N PRO A 46 -2.37 -20.16 -0.38
CA PRO A 46 -2.32 -18.86 -1.02
C PRO A 46 -1.73 -17.80 -0.07
N LEU A 47 -0.90 -16.94 -0.64
CA LEU A 47 -0.25 -15.84 0.07
C LEU A 47 -0.43 -14.56 -0.75
N ILE A 48 -0.83 -13.47 -0.08
CA ILE A 48 -0.81 -12.14 -0.69
C ILE A 48 0.45 -11.41 -0.21
N PRO A 49 1.37 -11.01 -1.09
CA PRO A 49 2.52 -10.21 -0.70
C PRO A 49 2.07 -8.86 -0.16
N GLY A 50 2.68 -8.42 0.93
CA GLY A 50 2.43 -7.09 1.49
C GLY A 50 2.78 -5.99 0.48
N SER A 51 3.77 -6.24 -0.38
CA SER A 51 4.14 -5.38 -1.50
C SER A 51 3.04 -5.24 -2.55
N SER A 52 2.28 -6.30 -2.84
CA SER A 52 1.16 -6.26 -3.79
C SER A 52 0.03 -5.37 -3.28
N LEU A 53 -0.36 -5.53 -2.01
CA LEU A 53 -1.40 -4.69 -1.40
C LEU A 53 -0.93 -3.24 -1.25
N LYS A 54 0.31 -3.05 -0.76
CA LYS A 54 0.94 -1.72 -0.65
C LYS A 54 1.01 -1.01 -1.99
N GLY A 55 1.42 -1.70 -3.05
CA GLY A 55 1.52 -1.16 -4.41
C GLY A 55 0.15 -0.78 -5.00
N ALA A 56 -0.87 -1.63 -4.81
CA ALA A 56 -2.23 -1.34 -5.26
C ALA A 56 -2.80 -0.09 -4.57
N MET A 57 -2.62 0.02 -3.25
CA MET A 57 -3.03 1.19 -2.47
C MET A 57 -2.27 2.44 -2.90
N ARG A 58 -0.93 2.34 -3.04
CA ARG A 58 -0.06 3.43 -3.50
C ARG A 58 -0.54 3.97 -4.85
N SER A 59 -0.69 3.10 -5.85
CA SER A 59 -1.09 3.48 -7.20
C SER A 59 -2.44 4.20 -7.23
N ARG A 60 -3.39 3.75 -6.41
CA ARG A 60 -4.70 4.41 -6.28
C ARG A 60 -4.58 5.82 -5.70
N LEU A 61 -3.77 5.99 -4.66
CA LEU A 61 -3.54 7.29 -4.03
C LEU A 61 -2.77 8.24 -4.95
N GLU A 62 -1.77 7.75 -5.71
CA GLU A 62 -1.09 8.52 -6.75
C GLU A 62 -2.06 9.05 -7.80
N SER A 63 -3.04 8.25 -8.22
CA SER A 63 -4.07 8.69 -9.16
C SER A 63 -4.93 9.82 -8.60
N PHE A 64 -5.28 9.79 -7.31
CA PHE A 64 -6.05 10.87 -6.68
C PHE A 64 -5.24 12.14 -6.54
N LEU A 65 -4.00 12.05 -6.05
CA LEU A 65 -3.15 13.21 -5.88
C LEU A 65 -2.79 13.85 -7.23
N ARG A 66 -2.51 13.06 -8.29
CA ARG A 66 -2.31 13.60 -9.65
C ARG A 66 -3.55 14.32 -10.19
N GLY A 67 -4.75 13.86 -9.82
CA GLY A 67 -6.00 14.53 -10.17
C GLY A 67 -6.17 15.90 -9.49
N ILE A 68 -5.50 16.14 -8.37
CA ILE A 68 -5.50 17.42 -7.64
C ILE A 68 -4.36 18.31 -8.12
N ASN A 69 -3.14 17.79 -8.11
CA ASN A 69 -1.92 18.44 -8.59
C ASN A 69 -0.90 17.35 -9.01
N PRO A 70 -0.49 17.30 -10.29
CA PRO A 70 0.49 16.33 -10.80
C PRO A 70 1.83 16.28 -10.04
N GLU A 71 2.28 17.40 -9.45
CA GLU A 71 3.55 17.47 -8.71
C GLU A 71 3.51 16.70 -7.37
N LEU A 72 2.32 16.42 -6.84
CA LEU A 72 2.15 15.73 -5.57
C LEU A 72 2.42 14.22 -5.65
N ALA A 73 2.39 13.66 -6.86
CA ALA A 73 2.63 12.26 -7.14
C ALA A 73 3.24 12.10 -8.54
N ARG A 74 4.57 12.10 -8.60
CA ARG A 74 5.31 11.95 -9.85
C ARG A 74 5.10 10.57 -10.47
N ASP A 75 5.29 10.50 -11.79
CA ASP A 75 5.19 9.22 -12.47
C ASP A 75 6.33 8.28 -11.99
N PRO A 76 6.05 6.98 -11.75
CA PRO A 76 7.08 6.02 -11.37
C PRO A 76 8.28 5.98 -12.33
N GLY A 77 8.07 6.17 -13.63
CA GLY A 77 9.13 6.21 -14.63
C GLY A 77 10.08 7.39 -14.45
N GLU A 78 9.55 8.55 -14.04
CA GLU A 78 10.35 9.74 -13.72
C GLU A 78 11.17 9.52 -12.43
N LEU A 79 10.57 8.88 -11.42
CA LEU A 79 11.26 8.58 -10.16
C LEU A 79 12.45 7.65 -10.36
N THR A 80 12.38 6.73 -11.31
CA THR A 80 13.48 5.81 -11.64
C THR A 80 14.36 6.28 -12.79
N SER A 81 14.17 7.50 -13.28
CA SER A 81 14.95 8.04 -14.39
C SER A 81 16.42 8.30 -14.01
N SER A 82 17.31 8.15 -14.98
CA SER A 82 18.74 8.46 -14.80
C SER A 82 18.97 9.89 -14.34
N GLU A 83 18.19 10.85 -14.83
CA GLU A 83 18.25 12.26 -14.44
C GLU A 83 17.90 12.44 -12.96
N GLN A 84 16.81 11.83 -12.50
CA GLN A 84 16.43 11.89 -11.09
C GLN A 84 17.50 11.25 -10.19
N PHE A 85 18.09 10.11 -10.60
CA PHE A 85 19.19 9.51 -9.85
C PHE A 85 20.43 10.42 -9.79
N GLN A 86 20.74 11.15 -10.86
CA GLN A 86 21.83 12.14 -10.84
C GLN A 86 21.56 13.27 -9.86
N ILE A 87 20.35 13.85 -9.88
CA ILE A 87 19.95 14.90 -8.93
C ILE A 87 20.08 14.41 -7.48
N ILE A 88 19.57 13.22 -7.19
CA ILE A 88 19.64 12.64 -5.84
C ILE A 88 21.08 12.35 -5.41
N ASN A 89 21.92 11.85 -6.31
CA ASN A 89 23.33 11.62 -6.02
C ASN A 89 24.09 12.94 -5.78
N GLN A 90 23.75 14.00 -6.51
CA GLN A 90 24.31 15.33 -6.28
C GLN A 90 23.93 15.84 -4.88
N ILE A 91 22.64 15.77 -4.50
CA ILE A 91 22.18 16.13 -3.15
C ILE A 91 22.94 15.34 -2.07
N LYS A 92 23.11 14.02 -2.25
CA LYS A 92 23.87 13.18 -1.32
C LYS A 92 25.33 13.62 -1.17
N ASN A 93 25.94 14.12 -2.23
CA ASN A 93 27.32 14.61 -2.21
C ASN A 93 27.43 15.99 -1.57
N ASP A 94 26.52 16.91 -1.92
CA ASP A 94 26.54 18.31 -1.46
C ASP A 94 26.33 18.42 0.05
N TYR A 95 25.49 17.56 0.62
CA TYR A 95 25.16 17.54 2.05
C TYR A 95 25.85 16.38 2.79
N LYS A 96 26.95 15.86 2.22
CA LYS A 96 27.71 14.77 2.84
C LYS A 96 28.29 15.24 4.18
N GLY A 97 27.83 14.65 5.28
CA GLY A 97 28.28 14.96 6.64
C GLY A 97 27.32 15.83 7.46
N ASP A 98 26.21 16.31 6.87
CA ASP A 98 25.10 16.91 7.59
C ASP A 98 23.81 16.11 7.31
N ASP A 99 23.57 15.11 8.18
CA ASP A 99 22.46 14.18 8.02
C ASP A 99 21.08 14.86 8.08
N ALA A 100 20.96 15.94 8.87
CA ALA A 100 19.72 16.68 9.02
C ALA A 100 19.41 17.48 7.75
N ALA A 101 20.38 18.23 7.23
CA ALA A 101 20.22 18.98 5.99
C ALA A 101 20.03 18.04 4.78
N LEU A 102 20.77 16.93 4.72
CA LEU A 102 20.60 15.91 3.69
C LEU A 102 19.18 15.34 3.69
N THR A 103 18.66 14.95 4.86
CA THR A 103 17.31 14.42 5.00
C THR A 103 16.27 15.42 4.50
N GLN A 104 16.40 16.69 4.90
CA GLN A 104 15.49 17.75 4.51
C GLN A 104 15.47 17.94 2.99
N LYS A 105 16.64 17.95 2.34
CA LYS A 105 16.76 18.11 0.89
C LYS A 105 16.22 16.92 0.11
N LEU A 106 16.41 15.70 0.62
CA LEU A 106 15.81 14.51 0.02
C LEU A 106 14.28 14.53 0.12
N ILE A 107 13.71 14.99 1.24
CA ILE A 107 12.27 15.16 1.40
C ILE A 107 11.73 16.19 0.41
N GLU A 108 12.38 17.35 0.28
CA GLU A 108 12.02 18.41 -0.69
C GLU A 108 12.04 17.90 -2.15
N ALA A 109 12.99 17.01 -2.47
CA ALA A 109 13.14 16.42 -3.80
C ALA A 109 12.25 15.17 -4.03
N THR A 110 11.38 14.81 -3.08
CA THR A 110 10.53 13.61 -3.13
C THR A 110 9.05 13.98 -3.09
N ASP A 111 8.24 13.38 -3.97
CA ASP A 111 6.80 13.62 -3.99
C ASP A 111 6.12 13.06 -2.73
N TRP A 112 4.90 13.54 -2.45
CA TRP A 112 4.24 13.25 -1.18
C TRP A 112 3.89 11.78 -1.01
N VAL A 113 3.50 11.07 -2.08
CA VAL A 113 3.22 9.64 -1.98
C VAL A 113 4.51 8.88 -1.68
N SER A 114 5.61 9.20 -2.36
CA SER A 114 6.91 8.58 -2.12
C SER A 114 7.46 8.87 -0.72
N GLN A 115 7.13 10.00 -0.09
CA GLN A 115 7.48 10.25 1.32
C GLN A 115 6.80 9.26 2.28
N VAL A 116 5.56 8.86 1.97
CA VAL A 116 4.78 7.91 2.79
C VAL A 116 5.12 6.45 2.46
N PHE A 117 5.15 6.10 1.17
CA PHE A 117 5.32 4.72 0.70
C PHE A 117 6.77 4.31 0.47
N GLY A 118 7.68 5.28 0.37
CA GLY A 118 9.11 5.10 0.13
C GLY A 118 9.52 5.32 -1.34
N SER A 119 10.82 5.56 -1.53
CA SER A 119 11.52 5.66 -2.81
C SER A 119 12.89 4.97 -2.71
N PRO A 120 13.64 4.81 -3.82
CA PRO A 120 14.98 4.22 -3.77
C PRO A 120 15.99 4.95 -2.86
N TRP A 121 15.72 6.21 -2.49
CA TRP A 121 16.59 7.03 -1.64
C TRP A 121 15.96 7.45 -0.32
N LEU A 122 14.67 7.15 -0.10
CA LEU A 122 13.94 7.50 1.12
C LEU A 122 13.13 6.29 1.60
N ALA A 123 13.38 5.87 2.84
CA ALA A 123 12.62 4.79 3.45
C ALA A 123 11.14 5.20 3.62
N GLY A 124 10.23 4.29 3.29
CA GLY A 124 8.79 4.52 3.47
C GLY A 124 8.36 4.35 4.92
N LYS A 125 7.33 5.11 5.32
CA LYS A 125 6.72 5.08 6.66
C LYS A 125 5.75 3.93 6.85
N VAL A 126 5.23 3.37 5.76
CA VAL A 126 4.21 2.31 5.79
C VAL A 126 4.83 0.95 5.51
N GLN A 127 4.56 0.01 6.40
CA GLN A 127 4.92 -1.39 6.28
C GLN A 127 3.63 -2.22 6.30
N ILE A 128 3.42 -3.04 5.27
CA ILE A 128 2.33 -4.02 5.22
C ILE A 128 3.02 -5.38 5.19
N ARG A 129 2.69 -6.23 6.17
CA ARG A 129 3.22 -7.61 6.20
C ARG A 129 2.56 -8.44 5.11
N ASP A 130 3.23 -9.50 4.69
CA ASP A 130 2.60 -10.52 3.86
C ASP A 130 1.36 -11.06 4.58
N LEU A 131 0.30 -11.28 3.82
CA LEU A 131 -0.99 -11.67 4.35
C LEU A 131 -1.19 -13.17 4.08
N PRO A 132 -0.91 -14.04 5.06
CA PRO A 132 -1.20 -15.46 4.93
C PRO A 132 -2.71 -15.69 5.01
N VAL A 133 -3.19 -16.70 4.28
CA VAL A 133 -4.58 -17.16 4.41
C VAL A 133 -4.86 -17.61 5.86
N VAL A 134 -6.06 -17.34 6.36
CA VAL A 134 -6.51 -17.86 7.66
C VAL A 134 -6.63 -19.38 7.53
N PRO A 135 -5.78 -20.17 8.22
CA PRO A 135 -5.68 -21.62 7.99
C PRO A 135 -7.01 -22.36 8.15
N GLU A 136 -7.82 -21.92 9.11
CA GLU A 136 -9.09 -22.55 9.47
C GLU A 136 -10.16 -22.36 8.38
N ALA A 137 -10.00 -21.35 7.51
CA ALA A 137 -10.90 -21.04 6.42
C ALA A 137 -10.38 -21.55 5.05
N TRP A 138 -9.21 -22.17 5.01
CA TRP A 138 -8.60 -22.66 3.78
C TRP A 138 -8.86 -24.16 3.57
N PHE A 139 -9.65 -24.50 2.55
CA PHE A 139 -10.04 -25.87 2.24
C PHE A 139 -9.10 -26.59 1.25
N GLY A 140 -7.94 -25.99 0.95
CA GLY A 140 -6.90 -26.65 0.15
C GLY A 140 -7.15 -26.69 -1.35
N GLN A 141 -8.15 -25.98 -1.87
CA GLN A 141 -8.47 -26.00 -3.30
C GLN A 141 -8.38 -24.62 -3.93
N TYR A 142 -7.67 -24.57 -5.04
CA TYR A 142 -7.71 -23.47 -5.99
C TYR A 142 -8.80 -23.72 -7.02
N GLN A 143 -9.31 -22.64 -7.61
CA GLN A 143 -10.20 -22.74 -8.77
C GLN A 143 -9.37 -22.56 -10.03
N GLU A 144 -9.56 -23.46 -10.99
CA GLU A 144 -9.05 -23.28 -12.34
C GLU A 144 -10.11 -22.57 -13.19
N ARG A 145 -9.67 -21.59 -13.99
CA ARG A 145 -10.55 -20.86 -14.91
C ARG A 145 -9.94 -20.82 -16.29
N ASP A 146 -10.70 -21.25 -17.29
CA ASP A 146 -10.27 -21.16 -18.68
C ASP A 146 -10.33 -19.71 -19.19
N GLY A 147 -9.26 -19.28 -19.84
CA GLY A 147 -9.19 -18.06 -20.61
C GLY A 147 -9.05 -18.36 -22.09
N VAL A 148 -9.83 -17.68 -22.93
CA VAL A 148 -9.71 -17.74 -24.40
C VAL A 148 -9.49 -16.33 -24.93
N ALA A 149 -8.47 -16.14 -25.75
CA ALA A 149 -8.37 -14.93 -26.57
C ALA A 149 -9.13 -15.15 -27.87
N ILE A 150 -10.11 -14.28 -28.15
CA ILE A 150 -10.89 -14.32 -29.39
C ILE A 150 -10.26 -13.33 -30.37
N ASP A 151 -9.96 -13.80 -31.57
CA ASP A 151 -9.55 -12.97 -32.68
C ASP A 151 -10.78 -12.25 -33.25
N ARG A 152 -10.72 -10.90 -33.31
CA ARG A 152 -11.88 -10.09 -33.68
C ARG A 152 -12.18 -10.10 -35.19
N ASP A 153 -11.19 -10.41 -36.02
CA ASP A 153 -11.33 -10.40 -37.47
C ASP A 153 -11.90 -11.73 -37.97
N THR A 154 -11.51 -12.83 -37.30
CA THR A 154 -11.96 -14.18 -37.64
C THR A 154 -13.12 -14.68 -36.77
N GLU A 155 -13.44 -13.98 -35.68
CA GLU A 155 -14.42 -14.39 -34.64
C GLU A 155 -14.14 -15.78 -34.04
N THR A 156 -12.92 -16.29 -34.20
CA THR A 156 -12.51 -17.60 -33.69
C THR A 156 -11.61 -17.47 -32.45
N ALA A 157 -11.51 -18.56 -31.68
CA ALA A 157 -10.47 -18.66 -30.66
C ALA A 157 -9.11 -18.55 -31.36
N ALA A 158 -8.30 -17.57 -30.96
CA ALA A 158 -6.97 -17.41 -31.50
C ALA A 158 -6.13 -18.65 -31.17
N ASP A 159 -5.54 -19.23 -32.20
CA ASP A 159 -4.81 -20.50 -32.12
C ASP A 159 -3.70 -20.43 -31.05
N GLY A 160 -3.66 -21.43 -30.16
CA GLY A 160 -2.69 -21.49 -29.06
C GLY A 160 -2.86 -20.43 -27.96
N LYS A 161 -4.01 -19.74 -27.86
CA LYS A 161 -4.29 -18.74 -26.81
C LYS A 161 -5.37 -19.16 -25.80
N LEU A 162 -5.65 -20.46 -25.71
CA LEU A 162 -6.23 -21.06 -24.51
C LEU A 162 -5.16 -21.09 -23.43
N TYR A 163 -5.49 -20.59 -22.24
CA TYR A 163 -4.66 -20.71 -21.06
C TYR A 163 -5.56 -20.97 -19.86
N ASP A 164 -5.08 -21.76 -18.91
CA ASP A 164 -5.74 -21.90 -17.62
C ASP A 164 -5.18 -20.87 -16.63
N LEU A 165 -6.08 -20.38 -15.79
CA LEU A 165 -5.78 -19.38 -14.78
C LEU A 165 -6.19 -19.93 -13.42
N GLN A 166 -5.18 -20.26 -12.60
CA GLN A 166 -5.42 -20.60 -11.22
C GLN A 166 -5.82 -19.35 -10.43
N VAL A 167 -6.89 -19.44 -9.65
CA VAL A 167 -7.38 -18.37 -8.79
C VAL A 167 -7.68 -18.87 -7.38
N VAL A 168 -7.49 -17.98 -6.40
CA VAL A 168 -8.02 -18.16 -5.05
C VAL A 168 -9.53 -17.92 -5.09
N PRO A 169 -10.35 -18.82 -4.54
CA PRO A 169 -11.79 -18.64 -4.40
C PRO A 169 -12.18 -17.31 -3.75
N ALA A 170 -13.35 -16.79 -4.13
CA ALA A 170 -14.00 -15.73 -3.38
C ALA A 170 -14.29 -16.18 -1.93
N SER A 171 -14.53 -15.21 -1.04
CA SER A 171 -14.75 -15.40 0.40
C SER A 171 -13.58 -16.06 1.13
N THR A 172 -12.35 -15.93 0.62
CA THR A 172 -11.13 -16.43 1.26
C THR A 172 -10.51 -15.33 2.14
N PRO A 173 -10.42 -15.52 3.46
CA PRO A 173 -9.87 -14.51 4.38
C PRO A 173 -8.35 -14.64 4.55
N PHE A 174 -7.67 -13.50 4.61
CA PHE A 174 -6.23 -13.36 4.84
C PHE A 174 -5.95 -12.45 6.03
N ARG A 175 -4.95 -12.79 6.85
CA ARG A 175 -4.57 -11.98 8.01
C ARG A 175 -3.91 -10.68 7.55
N PHE A 176 -4.44 -9.53 7.95
CA PHE A 176 -3.90 -8.22 7.63
C PHE A 176 -3.17 -7.62 8.84
N HIS A 177 -1.97 -7.10 8.60
CA HIS A 177 -1.18 -6.37 9.59
C HIS A 177 -0.39 -5.26 8.90
N ALA A 178 -0.61 -4.02 9.34
CA ALA A 178 0.10 -2.84 8.85
C ALA A 178 0.65 -2.02 10.01
N VAL A 179 1.81 -1.42 9.78
CA VAL A 179 2.50 -0.53 10.71
C VAL A 179 2.85 0.76 9.98
N VAL A 180 2.62 1.88 10.63
CA VAL A 180 3.06 3.20 10.19
C VAL A 180 3.86 3.83 11.32
N GLU A 181 5.04 4.36 11.02
CA GLU A 181 5.90 5.01 11.99
C GLU A 181 6.31 6.41 11.53
N ASN A 182 6.40 7.33 12.50
CA ASN A 182 6.85 8.71 12.29
C ASN A 182 6.09 9.44 11.18
N ALA A 183 4.79 9.20 11.08
CA ALA A 183 3.92 9.83 10.12
C ALA A 183 3.32 11.12 10.70
N GLU A 184 3.29 12.16 9.88
CA GLU A 184 2.54 13.39 10.12
C GLU A 184 1.05 13.16 9.90
N GLU A 185 0.20 13.99 10.50
CA GLU A 185 -1.26 13.83 10.44
C GLU A 185 -1.81 13.77 9.00
N TRP A 186 -1.28 14.59 8.09
CA TRP A 186 -1.71 14.56 6.68
C TRP A 186 -1.31 13.26 5.98
N GLU A 187 -0.19 12.64 6.37
CA GLU A 187 0.25 11.35 5.82
C GLU A 187 -0.66 10.23 6.33
N LEU A 188 -1.03 10.29 7.61
CA LEU A 188 -2.04 9.39 8.19
C LEU A 188 -3.41 9.59 7.52
N GLY A 189 -3.76 10.82 7.14
CA GLY A 189 -4.97 11.13 6.38
C GLY A 189 -4.96 10.49 5.00
N LEU A 190 -3.81 10.51 4.33
CA LEU A 190 -3.64 9.86 3.02
C LEU A 190 -3.82 8.35 3.14
N LEU A 191 -3.30 7.74 4.22
CA LEU A 191 -3.47 6.32 4.50
C LEU A 191 -4.89 5.97 4.92
N ALA A 192 -5.56 6.83 5.68
CA ALA A 192 -6.96 6.66 6.05
C ALA A 192 -7.86 6.56 4.80
N ILE A 193 -7.60 7.37 3.77
CA ILE A 193 -8.29 7.26 2.47
C ILE A 193 -7.99 5.93 1.78
N GLY A 194 -6.73 5.48 1.80
CA GLY A 194 -6.33 4.20 1.21
C GLY A 194 -7.01 3.01 1.90
N LEU A 195 -7.02 2.99 3.23
CA LEU A 195 -7.70 1.98 4.04
C LEU A 195 -9.21 1.99 3.82
N HIS A 196 -9.82 3.18 3.79
CA HIS A 196 -11.25 3.31 3.52
C HIS A 196 -11.65 2.76 2.15
N GLN A 197 -10.80 2.93 1.13
CA GLN A 197 -11.02 2.32 -0.18
C GLN A 197 -10.91 0.79 -0.17
N LEU A 198 -10.11 0.20 0.72
CA LEU A 198 -10.08 -1.25 0.92
C LEU A 198 -11.32 -1.73 1.69
N GLU A 199 -11.79 -0.98 2.69
CA GLU A 199 -13.04 -1.26 3.42
C GLU A 199 -14.27 -1.20 2.50
N THR A 200 -14.24 -0.32 1.49
CA THR A 200 -15.34 -0.08 0.54
C THR A 200 -15.13 -0.73 -0.84
N GLU A 201 -14.23 -1.71 -0.95
CA GLU A 201 -14.05 -2.57 -2.14
C GLU A 201 -13.58 -1.85 -3.41
N GLN A 202 -12.95 -0.67 -3.29
CA GLN A 202 -12.56 0.18 -4.41
C GLN A 202 -11.17 -0.10 -4.97
N ILE A 203 -10.32 -0.84 -4.24
CA ILE A 203 -8.96 -1.18 -4.68
C ILE A 203 -8.92 -2.65 -5.12
N PRO A 204 -8.89 -2.92 -6.44
CA PRO A 204 -8.73 -4.28 -6.94
C PRO A 204 -7.26 -4.74 -6.85
N LEU A 205 -7.06 -6.01 -6.55
CA LEU A 205 -5.75 -6.62 -6.33
C LEU A 205 -5.42 -7.70 -7.38
N GLY A 206 -4.15 -7.79 -7.77
CA GLY A 206 -3.66 -8.87 -8.64
C GLY A 206 -4.00 -8.72 -10.13
N GLY A 207 -4.03 -9.84 -10.84
CA GLY A 207 -4.29 -9.94 -12.28
C GLY A 207 -5.78 -10.10 -12.61
N GLY A 208 -6.17 -9.73 -13.83
CA GLY A 208 -7.55 -9.89 -14.31
C GLY A 208 -8.58 -8.92 -13.70
N ARG A 209 -8.12 -7.79 -13.14
CA ARG A 209 -8.94 -6.76 -12.50
C ARG A 209 -10.09 -6.23 -13.39
N SER A 210 -9.80 -5.98 -14.67
CA SER A 210 -10.80 -5.54 -15.66
C SER A 210 -11.80 -6.63 -16.08
N ARG A 211 -11.58 -7.89 -15.66
CA ARG A 211 -12.42 -9.06 -15.96
C ARG A 211 -13.22 -9.52 -14.73
N GLY A 212 -13.31 -8.68 -13.69
CA GLY A 212 -14.07 -8.94 -12.46
C GLY A 212 -13.32 -9.71 -11.37
N LEU A 213 -12.02 -9.94 -11.51
CA LEU A 213 -11.19 -10.59 -10.48
C LEU A 213 -10.61 -9.58 -9.49
N GLY A 214 -10.27 -10.07 -8.30
CA GLY A 214 -9.41 -9.36 -7.36
C GLY A 214 -10.08 -8.29 -6.53
N VAL A 215 -11.42 -8.24 -6.47
CA VAL A 215 -12.10 -7.36 -5.51
C VAL A 215 -11.88 -7.93 -4.11
N VAL A 216 -11.44 -7.08 -3.18
CA VAL A 216 -11.15 -7.43 -1.80
C VAL A 216 -11.81 -6.45 -0.85
N ARG A 217 -12.14 -6.92 0.36
CA ARG A 217 -12.68 -6.09 1.44
C ARG A 217 -11.78 -6.22 2.66
N LEU A 218 -11.32 -5.09 3.19
CA LEU A 218 -10.63 -5.04 4.48
C LEU A 218 -11.64 -4.87 5.61
N GLN A 219 -11.55 -5.70 6.64
CA GLN A 219 -12.23 -5.51 7.91
C GLN A 219 -11.19 -5.30 8.99
N ILE A 220 -11.12 -4.08 9.53
CA ILE A 220 -10.19 -3.73 10.61
C ILE A 220 -10.73 -4.29 11.94
N SER A 221 -9.88 -5.02 12.66
CA SER A 221 -10.23 -5.63 13.95
C SER A 221 -9.67 -4.84 15.13
N ALA A 222 -8.47 -4.26 14.99
CA ALA A 222 -7.85 -3.49 16.05
C ALA A 222 -6.94 -2.40 15.48
N ILE A 223 -6.98 -1.22 16.10
CA ILE A 223 -6.10 -0.09 15.81
C ILE A 223 -5.40 0.28 17.11
N TYR A 224 -4.07 0.36 17.08
CA TYR A 224 -3.26 0.86 18.19
C TYR A 224 -2.58 2.13 17.72
N TRP A 225 -2.67 3.19 18.52
CA TRP A 225 -2.05 4.48 18.22
C TRP A 225 -1.20 4.92 19.41
N PHE A 226 -0.03 5.43 19.13
CA PHE A 226 0.83 6.09 20.08
C PHE A 226 1.47 7.31 19.43
N ASP A 227 1.42 8.44 20.12
CA ASP A 227 2.23 9.62 19.84
C ASP A 227 2.93 10.08 21.12
N SER A 228 4.23 10.29 21.01
CA SER A 228 5.05 10.84 22.09
C SER A 228 4.73 12.30 22.36
N GLU A 229 4.26 13.06 21.35
CA GLU A 229 4.06 14.51 21.39
C GLU A 229 5.32 15.26 21.88
N GLY A 230 6.50 14.65 21.69
CA GLY A 230 7.77 15.17 22.20
C GLY A 230 8.00 15.00 23.71
N ASP A 231 7.12 14.30 24.44
CA ASP A 231 7.30 14.00 25.87
C ASP A 231 7.97 12.63 26.08
N PRO A 232 9.23 12.59 26.60
CA PRO A 232 9.93 11.33 26.87
C PRO A 232 9.20 10.41 27.85
N ARG A 233 8.38 10.95 28.76
CA ARG A 233 7.65 10.15 29.75
C ARG A 233 6.57 9.31 29.10
N ARG A 234 5.92 9.84 28.06
CA ARG A 234 4.93 9.10 27.25
C ARG A 234 5.60 7.95 26.52
N LEU A 235 6.80 8.18 25.96
CA LEU A 235 7.57 7.14 25.31
C LEU A 235 8.00 6.05 26.30
N LEU A 236 8.47 6.41 27.50
CA LEU A 236 8.82 5.42 28.52
C LEU A 236 7.62 4.54 28.93
N ALA A 237 6.44 5.16 29.13
CA ALA A 237 5.21 4.42 29.44
C ALA A 237 4.83 3.47 28.30
N TYR A 238 4.88 3.94 27.05
CA TYR A 238 4.62 3.12 25.87
C TYR A 238 5.56 1.91 25.77
N LEU A 239 6.86 2.10 26.03
CA LEU A 239 7.83 1.00 26.00
C LEU A 239 7.56 -0.04 27.11
N GLN A 240 7.14 0.41 28.30
CA GLN A 240 6.74 -0.50 29.39
C GLN A 240 5.51 -1.33 29.01
N GLU A 241 4.47 -0.69 28.46
CA GLU A 241 3.26 -1.37 27.99
C GLU A 241 3.52 -2.34 26.84
N LEU A 242 4.44 -1.97 25.93
CA LEU A 242 4.86 -2.79 24.81
C LEU A 242 5.47 -4.12 25.28
N VAL A 243 6.37 -4.08 26.28
CA VAL A 243 7.00 -5.28 26.85
C VAL A 243 6.03 -6.07 27.73
N ALA A 244 5.18 -5.38 28.48
CA ALA A 244 4.17 -6.03 29.34
C ALA A 244 3.04 -6.69 28.54
N GLY A 245 2.89 -6.37 27.25
CA GLY A 245 1.79 -6.86 26.42
C GLY A 245 0.42 -6.28 26.83
N SER A 246 0.41 -5.13 27.49
CA SER A 246 -0.79 -4.51 28.07
C SER A 246 -1.43 -3.44 27.17
N ARG A 247 -0.87 -3.21 25.98
CA ARG A 247 -1.42 -2.25 24.99
C ARG A 247 -2.86 -2.62 24.66
N GLN A 248 -3.75 -1.63 24.73
CA GLN A 248 -5.15 -1.78 24.35
C GLN A 248 -5.41 -1.13 22.99
N PRO A 249 -6.27 -1.73 22.15
CA PRO A 249 -6.70 -1.06 20.94
C PRO A 249 -7.59 0.13 21.28
N LEU A 250 -7.61 1.12 20.38
CA LEU A 250 -8.52 2.24 20.45
C LEU A 250 -9.98 1.78 20.43
N SER A 251 -10.85 2.49 21.16
CA SER A 251 -12.28 2.32 20.99
C SER A 251 -12.72 2.76 19.58
N PRO A 252 -13.87 2.27 19.07
CA PRO A 252 -14.39 2.72 17.77
C PRO A 252 -14.57 4.23 17.66
N GLU A 253 -14.99 4.89 18.74
CA GLU A 253 -15.16 6.34 18.80
C GLU A 253 -13.81 7.07 18.72
N GLN A 254 -12.81 6.62 19.47
CA GLN A 254 -11.45 7.19 19.42
C GLN A 254 -10.82 7.02 18.04
N ALA A 255 -10.97 5.83 17.44
CA ALA A 255 -10.47 5.55 16.11
C ALA A 255 -11.16 6.39 15.02
N ALA A 256 -12.47 6.62 15.14
CA ALA A 256 -13.22 7.48 14.22
C ALA A 256 -12.80 8.94 14.33
N ALA A 257 -12.63 9.46 15.56
CA ALA A 257 -12.18 10.82 15.80
C ALA A 257 -10.79 11.08 15.19
N LEU A 258 -9.80 10.22 15.51
CA LEU A 258 -8.45 10.35 14.93
C LEU A 258 -8.46 10.27 13.40
N ARG A 259 -9.27 9.37 12.84
CA ARG A 259 -9.39 9.24 11.38
C ARG A 259 -9.93 10.53 10.76
N GLN A 260 -10.90 11.18 11.41
CA GLN A 260 -11.44 12.46 10.98
C GLN A 260 -10.37 13.55 11.05
N ASP A 261 -9.67 13.69 12.18
CA ASP A 261 -8.60 14.67 12.37
C ASP A 261 -7.51 14.54 11.28
N TRP A 262 -7.07 13.31 11.00
CA TRP A 262 -6.06 13.04 9.97
C TRP A 262 -6.54 13.40 8.56
N VAL A 263 -7.79 13.09 8.24
CA VAL A 263 -8.39 13.45 6.93
C VAL A 263 -8.53 14.96 6.79
N GLU A 264 -8.95 15.65 7.85
CA GLU A 264 -9.03 17.12 7.87
C GLU A 264 -7.65 17.76 7.67
N ALA A 265 -6.61 17.25 8.34
CA ALA A 265 -5.22 17.68 8.16
C ALA A 265 -4.74 17.49 6.70
N LEU A 266 -5.08 16.36 6.07
CA LEU A 266 -4.76 16.12 4.66
C LEU A 266 -5.49 17.13 3.76
N VAL A 267 -6.79 17.32 3.95
CA VAL A 267 -7.60 18.23 3.13
C VAL A 267 -7.05 19.65 3.23
N ALA A 268 -6.77 20.14 4.45
CA ALA A 268 -6.18 21.46 4.66
C ALA A 268 -4.84 21.62 3.93
N LYS A 269 -3.99 20.59 3.97
CA LYS A 269 -2.69 20.59 3.28
C LYS A 269 -2.86 20.61 1.75
N LEU A 270 -3.79 19.81 1.21
CA LEU A 270 -4.09 19.77 -0.23
C LEU A 270 -4.70 21.08 -0.73
N THR A 271 -5.62 21.68 0.02
CA THR A 271 -6.21 22.99 -0.32
C THR A 271 -5.14 24.06 -0.44
N THR A 272 -4.20 24.09 0.50
CA THR A 272 -3.08 25.03 0.48
C THR A 272 -2.17 24.81 -0.74
N ALA A 273 -1.90 23.55 -1.11
CA ALA A 273 -1.08 23.23 -2.28
C ALA A 273 -1.76 23.61 -3.61
N SER A 274 -3.08 23.43 -3.72
CA SER A 274 -3.85 23.78 -4.92
C SER A 274 -3.91 25.31 -5.14
N GLN A 275 -4.07 26.10 -4.06
CA GLN A 275 -4.09 27.56 -4.15
C GLN A 275 -2.76 28.14 -4.67
N ARG A 276 -1.62 27.56 -4.29
CA ARG A 276 -0.29 28.00 -4.77
C ARG A 276 -0.12 27.84 -6.29
N GLN A 277 -0.82 26.90 -6.93
CA GLN A 277 -0.79 26.74 -8.40
C GLN A 277 -1.62 27.80 -9.14
N SER A 278 -2.73 28.26 -8.57
CA SER A 278 -3.58 29.28 -9.22
C SER A 278 -2.93 30.66 -9.38
N VAL A 279 -1.79 30.90 -8.72
CA VAL A 279 -1.03 32.17 -8.75
C VAL A 279 0.19 32.09 -9.70
N GLY A 280 0.51 30.92 -10.25
CA GLY A 280 1.57 30.74 -11.26
C GLY A 280 1.06 31.01 -12.70
N PRO A 281 1.91 31.51 -13.62
CA PRO A 281 1.48 31.83 -14.97
C PRO A 281 1.04 30.54 -15.68
N ARG A 282 -0.24 30.49 -16.07
CA ARG A 282 -0.75 29.47 -16.99
C ARG A 282 0.07 29.59 -18.29
N ARG A 283 0.88 28.56 -18.57
CA ARG A 283 1.50 28.39 -19.90
C ARG A 283 0.43 28.02 -20.92
#